data_AF-A0A0E9XJ19-F1
#
_entry.id   AF-A0A0E9XJ19-F1
#
_cell.length_a   1.000
_cell.length_b   1.000
_cell.length_c   1.000
_cell.angle_alpha   90.00
_cell.angle_beta   90.00
_cell.angle_gamma   90.00
#
_symmetry.space_group_name_H-M   'P 1'
#
loop_
_entity.id
_entity.type
_entity.pdbx_description
1 polymer ?
#
loop_
_entity_poly.entity_id
_entity_poly.type
_entity_poly.pdbx_seq_one_letter_code
_entity_poly.pdbx_strand_id
1 'polypeptide(L)' 'MGLSAFIRLGVWRSGLRAFRNGFMGNVRGEGFVLGAVYVFGAGEQGIVMEHREMEFGDKVNILEVLRAVRRLPVELVEK' A
#
# COMPACT_ATOMS: atom_id res chain seq x y z
N MET A 1 -22.89 7.85 4.76
CA MET A 1 -21.84 7.16 5.54
C MET A 1 -21.90 7.72 6.96
N GLY A 2 -22.42 6.92 7.91
CA GLY A 2 -22.87 7.39 9.23
C GLY A 2 -21.75 7.52 10.27
N LEU A 3 -22.15 7.84 11.50
CA LEU A 3 -21.30 8.00 12.70
C LEU A 3 -20.34 6.83 12.99
N SER A 4 -20.47 5.68 12.32
CA SER A 4 -19.66 4.49 12.53
C SER A 4 -18.17 4.67 12.18
N ALA A 5 -17.83 5.58 11.26
CA ALA A 5 -16.43 5.92 10.97
C ALA A 5 -15.73 6.60 12.17
N PHE A 6 -16.47 7.30 13.03
CA PHE A 6 -15.94 7.98 14.21
C PHE A 6 -15.71 7.04 15.40
N ILE A 7 -16.32 5.85 15.40
CA ILE A 7 -16.22 4.86 16.50
C ILE A 7 -14.94 3.99 16.37
N ARG A 8 -14.34 3.92 15.17
CA ARG A 8 -13.11 3.14 14.97
C ARG A 8 -11.89 3.88 15.49
N LEU A 9 -11.43 3.53 16.70
CA LEU A 9 -10.18 4.02 17.30
C LEU A 9 -8.95 3.89 16.38
N GLY A 10 -8.94 2.88 15.49
CA GLY A 10 -7.89 2.70 14.49
C GLY A 10 -7.74 3.89 13.54
N VAL A 11 -8.87 4.47 13.10
CA VAL A 11 -8.89 5.60 12.16
C VAL A 11 -8.27 6.85 12.79
N TRP A 12 -8.58 7.12 14.06
CA TRP A 12 -7.98 8.23 14.80
C TRP A 12 -6.46 8.08 14.96
N ARG A 13 -5.99 6.86 15.26
CA ARG A 13 -4.56 6.57 15.42
C ARG A 13 -3.80 6.72 14.10
N SER A 14 -4.41 6.30 12.99
CA SER A 14 -3.87 6.47 11.63
C SER A 14 -3.86 7.95 11.22
N GLY A 15 -4.94 8.69 11.51
CA GLY A 15 -5.02 10.13 11.23
C GLY A 15 -3.98 10.95 12.00
N LEU A 16 -3.80 10.71 13.30
CA LEU A 16 -2.78 11.38 14.11
C LEU A 16 -1.36 11.07 13.61
N ARG A 17 -1.11 9.82 13.19
CA ARG A 17 0.19 9.41 12.62
C ARG A 17 0.45 10.08 11.26
N ALA A 18 -0.56 10.18 10.41
CA ALA A 18 -0.45 10.85 9.11
C ALA A 18 -0.12 12.35 9.29
N PHE A 19 -0.83 13.02 10.22
CA PHE A 19 -0.59 14.41 10.56
C PHE A 19 0.84 14.65 11.08
N ARG A 20 1.33 13.80 12.01
CA ARG A 20 2.69 13.88 12.55
C ARG A 20 3.80 13.69 11.52
N ASN A 21 3.52 12.94 10.44
CA ASN A 21 4.49 12.70 9.38
C ASN A 21 4.35 13.69 8.20
N GLY A 22 3.59 14.78 8.37
CA GLY A 22 3.46 15.84 7.37
C GLY A 22 2.55 15.50 6.19
N PHE A 23 1.77 14.42 6.27
CA PHE A 23 0.81 14.08 5.22
C PHE A 23 -0.49 14.88 5.44
N MET A 24 -0.63 16.00 4.75
CA MET A 24 -1.95 16.62 4.51
C MET A 24 -2.66 15.75 3.49
N GLY A 25 -3.53 14.85 3.96
CA GLY A 25 -4.37 14.04 3.06
C GLY A 25 -5.18 14.95 2.12
N ASN A 26 -5.47 14.45 0.92
CA ASN A 26 -6.43 15.12 0.04
C ASN A 26 -7.85 14.95 0.62
N VAL A 27 -8.21 15.80 1.59
CA VAL A 27 -9.55 15.87 2.20
C VAL A 27 -10.62 16.36 1.21
N ARG A 28 -10.21 16.87 0.04
CA ARG A 28 -11.09 17.07 -1.13
C ARG A 28 -11.10 15.81 -1.99
N GLY A 29 -11.76 14.77 -1.50
CA GLY A 29 -11.94 13.48 -2.14
C GLY A 29 -12.61 12.50 -1.17
N GLU A 30 -12.99 11.30 -1.63
CA GLU A 30 -13.65 10.30 -0.76
C GLU A 30 -12.79 9.88 0.45
N GLY A 31 -11.47 10.13 0.44
CA GLY A 31 -10.61 9.93 1.62
C GLY A 31 -10.31 8.46 1.96
N PHE A 32 -10.85 7.52 1.18
CA PHE A 32 -10.72 6.07 1.40
C PHE A 32 -10.19 5.34 0.15
N VAL A 33 -9.51 6.03 -0.77
CA VAL A 33 -8.90 5.35 -1.91
C VAL A 33 -7.79 4.45 -1.38
N LEU A 34 -8.02 3.14 -1.45
CA LEU A 34 -7.07 2.12 -1.04
C LEU A 34 -6.12 1.82 -2.20
N GLY A 35 -4.81 1.76 -1.91
CA GLY A 35 -3.80 1.35 -2.86
C GLY A 35 -3.54 -0.15 -2.85
N ALA A 36 -2.71 -0.60 -3.79
CA ALA A 36 -2.09 -1.91 -3.74
C ALA A 36 -0.73 -1.88 -4.45
N VAL A 37 0.19 -2.73 -3.99
CA VAL A 37 1.52 -2.94 -4.57
C VAL A 37 1.63 -4.40 -4.98
N TYR A 38 2.01 -4.62 -6.24
CA TYR A 38 2.22 -5.94 -6.80
C TYR A 38 3.63 -6.03 -7.37
N VAL A 39 4.25 -7.21 -7.20
CA VAL A 39 5.50 -7.57 -7.88
C VAL A 39 5.18 -8.72 -8.83
N PHE A 40 5.42 -8.49 -10.11
CA PHE A 40 5.21 -9.49 -11.16
C PHE A 40 6.55 -10.09 -11.57
N GLY A 41 6.61 -11.41 -11.67
CA GLY A 41 7.71 -12.13 -12.29
C GLY A 41 7.61 -12.11 -13.82
N ALA A 42 8.71 -12.47 -14.49
CA ALA A 42 8.73 -12.54 -15.95
C ALA A 42 7.93 -13.74 -16.48
N GLY A 43 7.38 -13.61 -17.68
CA GLY A 43 6.61 -14.67 -18.36
C GLY A 43 5.43 -15.20 -17.53
N GLU A 44 5.35 -16.53 -17.40
CA GLU A 44 4.27 -17.25 -16.72
C GLU A 44 4.41 -17.28 -15.18
N GLN A 45 5.44 -16.63 -14.63
CA GLN A 45 5.73 -16.69 -13.19
C GLN A 45 4.66 -15.96 -12.34
N GLY A 46 3.93 -15.02 -12.94
CA GLY A 46 2.76 -14.39 -12.33
C GLY A 46 3.09 -13.43 -11.18
N ILE A 47 2.18 -13.31 -10.23
CA ILE A 47 2.32 -12.40 -9.07
C ILE A 47 3.17 -13.06 -8.00
N VAL A 48 4.33 -12.48 -7.72
CA VAL A 48 5.30 -12.97 -6.73
C VAL A 48 5.12 -12.30 -5.38
N MET A 49 4.54 -11.10 -5.35
CA MET A 49 4.14 -10.43 -4.13
C MET A 49 2.91 -9.57 -4.38
N GLU A 50 2.03 -9.55 -3.40
CA GLU A 50 0.85 -8.71 -3.35
C GLU A 50 0.74 -8.08 -1.97
N HIS A 51 0.50 -6.77 -1.96
CA HIS A 51 0.09 -6.04 -0.77
C HIS A 51 -1.09 -5.17 -1.15
N ARG A 52 -2.25 -5.43 -0.56
CA ARG A 52 -3.45 -4.58 -0.68
C ARG A 52 -3.59 -3.75 0.59
N GLU A 53 -3.76 -2.45 0.44
CA GLU A 53 -4.04 -1.57 1.56
C GLU A 53 -5.44 -1.91 2.10
N MET A 54 -5.53 -2.43 3.34
CA MET A 54 -6.83 -2.78 3.93
C MET A 54 -7.53 -1.57 4.56
N GLU A 55 -6.75 -0.62 5.07
CA GLU A 55 -7.22 0.60 5.69
C GLU A 55 -6.29 1.76 5.32
N PHE A 56 -6.83 2.98 5.23
CA PHE A 56 -6.04 4.16 4.89
C PHE A 56 -4.81 4.33 5.80
N GLY A 57 -3.64 4.39 5.18
CA GLY A 57 -2.35 4.49 5.87
C GLY A 57 -1.72 3.16 6.25
N ASP A 58 -2.32 2.03 5.86
CA ASP A 58 -1.63 0.75 5.77
C ASP A 58 -0.57 0.83 4.67
N LYS A 59 0.66 0.46 5.02
CA LYS A 59 1.83 0.71 4.17
C LYS A 59 2.51 -0.61 3.86
N VAL A 60 2.83 -0.78 2.58
CA VAL A 60 3.64 -1.91 2.13
C VAL A 60 4.98 -1.94 2.88
N ASN A 61 5.40 -3.14 3.26
CA ASN A 61 6.74 -3.33 3.80
C ASN A 61 7.78 -3.26 2.68
N ILE A 62 8.56 -2.18 2.65
CA ILE A 62 9.57 -1.95 1.62
C ILE A 62 10.61 -3.09 1.56
N LEU A 63 11.00 -3.67 2.71
CA LEU A 63 11.96 -4.78 2.73
C LEU A 63 11.38 -6.07 2.13
N GLU A 64 10.08 -6.23 2.19
CA GLU A 64 9.38 -7.36 1.57
C GLU A 64 9.35 -7.18 0.05
N VAL A 65 9.04 -5.97 -0.43
CA VAL A 65 9.12 -5.62 -1.86
C VAL A 65 10.51 -5.87 -2.40
N LEU A 66 11.54 -5.35 -1.74
CA LEU A 66 12.93 -5.54 -2.16
C LEU A 66 13.34 -7.02 -2.17
N ARG A 67 12.86 -7.81 -1.20
CA ARG A 67 13.12 -9.26 -1.18
C ARG A 67 12.41 -9.99 -2.30
N ALA A 68 11.15 -9.64 -2.59
CA ALA A 68 10.39 -10.21 -3.69
C ALA A 68 11.07 -9.91 -5.04
N VAL A 69 11.45 -8.65 -5.27
CA VAL A 69 12.16 -8.25 -6.50
C VAL A 69 13.51 -8.94 -6.65
N ARG A 70 14.29 -9.07 -5.58
CA ARG A 70 15.61 -9.74 -5.63
C ARG A 70 15.53 -11.25 -5.91
N ARG A 71 14.39 -11.89 -5.68
CA ARG A 71 14.19 -13.31 -6.00
C ARG A 71 13.86 -13.55 -7.47
N LEU A 72 13.51 -12.50 -8.21
CA LEU A 72 13.21 -12.62 -9.63
C LEU A 72 14.50 -12.81 -10.43
N PRO A 73 14.50 -13.74 -11.41
CA PRO A 73 15.60 -13.83 -12.36
C PRO A 73 15.68 -12.52 -13.16
N VAL A 74 16.89 -11.97 -13.30
CA VAL A 74 17.12 -10.81 -14.16
C VAL A 74 17.18 -11.32 -15.60
N GLU A 75 16.02 -11.52 -16.21
CA GLU A 75 15.96 -11.59 -17.67
C GLU A 75 16.16 -10.17 -18.19
N LEU A 76 17.38 -9.87 -18.61
CA LEU A 76 17.66 -8.67 -19.38
C LEU A 76 16.79 -8.77 -20.63
N VAL A 77 15.73 -7.96 -20.70
CA VAL A 77 15.01 -7.72 -21.94
C VAL A 77 16.01 -7.04 -22.87
N GLU A 78 16.75 -7.83 -23.64
CA GLU A 78 17.54 -7.32 -24.75
C GLU A 78 16.55 -6.62 -25.70
N LYS A 79 16.74 -5.31 -25.84
CA LYS A 79 15.94 -4.45 -26.71
C LYS A 79 16.32 -4.63 -28.16
#